data_AF-A0AA40MGC6-F1
#
_entry.id   AF-A0AA40MGC6-F1
#
_cell.length_a   1.000
_cell.length_b   1.000
_cell.length_c   1.000
_cell.angle_alpha   90.00
_cell.angle_beta   90.00
_cell.angle_gamma   90.00
#
_symmetry.space_group_name_H-M   'P 1'
#
loop_
_entity.id
_entity.type
_entity.pdbx_description
1 polymer ?
#
loop_
_entity_poly.entity_id
_entity_poly.type
_entity_poly.pdbx_seq_one_letter_code
_entity_poly.pdbx_strand_id
1 'polypeptide(L)'
;MKTNRRMAPLLVTCLMLATVAHAQTPPPLQDVNPNRHMNIAVAQASIRQAYDAISAAQAANHDRLGGHGDRAKRLLDEASVELKAAALTANGE
;
A
#
# COMPACT_ATOMS: atom_id res chain seq x y z
N MET A 1 1.50 63.55 -4.37
CA MET A 1 0.51 63.02 -5.34
C MET A 1 1.22 62.34 -6.50
N LYS A 2 1.18 61.00 -6.58
CA LYS A 2 0.87 60.25 -7.82
C LYS A 2 0.82 58.75 -7.52
N THR A 3 -0.36 58.21 -7.77
CA THR A 3 -0.91 56.89 -7.47
C THR A 3 -0.49 55.88 -8.54
N ASN A 4 -0.28 54.61 -8.18
CA ASN A 4 -0.38 53.49 -9.13
C ASN A 4 -1.03 52.26 -8.47
N ARG A 5 -2.37 52.28 -8.44
CA ARG A 5 -3.24 51.11 -8.27
C ARG A 5 -3.58 50.57 -9.66
N ARG A 6 -3.04 49.41 -10.04
CA ARG A 6 -3.55 48.50 -11.09
C ARG A 6 -2.91 47.12 -10.85
N MET A 7 -3.53 45.96 -10.89
CA MET A 7 -4.91 45.47 -10.94
C MET A 7 -4.76 43.99 -10.55
N ALA A 8 -5.56 43.48 -9.61
CA ALA A 8 -5.81 42.04 -9.53
C ALA A 8 -6.62 41.64 -10.78
N PRO A 9 -6.28 40.54 -11.46
CA PRO A 9 -7.04 39.33 -11.20
C PRO A 9 -6.21 38.03 -11.36
N LEU A 10 -6.70 36.95 -10.75
CA LEU A 10 -6.60 35.52 -11.16
C LEU A 10 -6.44 34.60 -9.93
N LEU A 11 -7.55 34.52 -9.20
CA LEU A 11 -8.03 33.24 -8.70
C LEU A 11 -8.10 32.25 -9.88
N VAL A 12 -7.74 30.97 -9.66
CA VAL A 12 -7.82 29.83 -10.59
C VAL A 12 -6.56 29.54 -11.42
N THR A 13 -5.60 28.84 -10.80
CA THR A 13 -5.09 27.61 -11.42
C THR A 13 -4.81 26.61 -10.30
N CYS A 14 -5.88 25.92 -9.90
CA CYS A 14 -5.78 24.61 -9.29
C CYS A 14 -4.98 23.71 -10.24
N LEU A 15 -3.69 23.53 -10.00
CA LEU A 15 -3.03 22.30 -10.40
C LEU A 15 -2.58 21.60 -9.13
N MET A 16 -3.51 20.79 -8.64
CA MET A 16 -3.30 19.72 -7.67
C MET A 16 -2.13 18.85 -8.16
N LEU A 17 -0.90 19.26 -7.86
CA LEU A 17 0.21 18.34 -7.75
C LEU A 17 0.06 17.65 -6.40
N ALA A 18 -1.01 16.87 -6.26
CA ALA A 18 -1.00 15.73 -5.37
C ALA A 18 -0.05 14.73 -6.00
N THR A 19 1.25 15.00 -5.90
CA THR A 19 2.27 13.98 -6.05
C THR A 19 1.95 12.97 -4.96
N VAL A 20 1.19 11.93 -5.31
CA VAL A 20 1.07 10.76 -4.47
C VAL A 20 2.50 10.23 -4.41
N ALA A 21 3.20 10.57 -3.33
CA ALA A 21 4.44 9.92 -2.99
C ALA A 21 4.06 8.45 -2.83
N HIS A 22 4.32 7.65 -3.86
CA HIS A 22 4.17 6.20 -3.78
C HIS A 22 5.26 5.74 -2.82
N ALA A 23 4.98 5.82 -1.52
CA ALA A 23 5.79 5.17 -0.51
C ALA A 23 5.80 3.69 -0.89
N GLN A 24 6.95 3.21 -1.33
CA GLN A 24 7.15 1.80 -1.62
C GLN A 24 6.91 1.05 -0.30
N THR A 25 5.70 0.50 -0.16
CA THR A 25 5.36 -0.33 0.98
C THR A 25 6.20 -1.59 0.88
N PRO A 26 6.88 -2.02 1.95
CA PRO A 26 7.60 -3.28 1.90
C PRO A 26 6.63 -4.44 1.60
N PRO A 27 7.13 -5.55 1.04
CA PRO A 27 6.43 -6.83 0.99
C PRO A 27 5.77 -7.23 2.31
N PRO A 28 4.64 -7.95 2.28
CA PRO A 28 4.12 -8.64 3.45
C PRO A 28 5.16 -9.60 4.01
N LEU A 29 5.32 -9.59 5.33
CA LEU A 29 6.28 -10.43 6.04
C LEU A 29 5.91 -11.92 5.95
N GLN A 30 6.92 -12.79 6.01
CA GLN A 30 6.79 -14.25 6.04
C GLN A 30 7.59 -14.79 7.24
N ASP A 31 7.07 -14.55 8.44
CA ASP A 31 7.78 -14.67 9.71
C ASP A 31 7.11 -15.63 10.70
N VAL A 32 6.10 -16.39 10.25
CA VAL A 32 5.53 -17.52 10.98
C VAL A 32 6.41 -18.76 10.82
N ASN A 33 6.73 -19.40 11.95
CA ASN A 33 7.53 -20.62 11.95
C ASN A 33 6.73 -21.80 11.37
N PRO A 34 7.11 -22.35 10.20
CA PRO A 34 6.36 -23.43 9.55
C PRO A 34 6.39 -24.74 10.35
N ASN A 35 7.39 -24.94 11.22
CA ASN A 35 7.47 -26.13 12.08
C ASN A 35 6.45 -26.10 13.24
N ARG A 36 5.89 -24.92 13.55
CA ARG A 36 4.82 -24.77 14.54
C ARG A 36 3.45 -24.63 13.88
N HIS A 37 3.36 -23.80 12.83
CA HIS A 37 2.09 -23.44 12.20
C HIS A 37 2.18 -23.48 10.67
N MET A 38 2.34 -24.69 10.10
CA MET A 38 2.52 -24.89 8.65
C MET A 38 1.45 -24.19 7.81
N ASN A 39 0.18 -24.32 8.16
CA ASN A 39 -0.92 -23.72 7.39
C ASN A 39 -0.90 -22.18 7.41
N ILE A 40 -0.51 -21.58 8.54
CA ILE A 40 -0.41 -20.12 8.67
C ILE A 40 0.80 -19.61 7.86
N ALA A 41 1.94 -20.31 7.90
CA ALA A 41 3.10 -19.98 7.09
C ALA A 41 2.78 -20.06 5.58
N VAL A 42 2.04 -21.09 5.15
CA VAL A 42 1.56 -21.23 3.76
C VAL A 42 0.61 -20.08 3.39
N ALA A 43 -0.24 -19.62 4.30
CA ALA A 43 -1.11 -18.48 4.08
C ALA A 43 -0.31 -17.17 3.91
N GLN A 44 0.72 -16.91 4.73
CA GLN A 44 1.62 -15.75 4.53
C GLN A 44 2.35 -15.82 3.18
N ALA A 45 2.80 -17.00 2.75
CA ALA A 45 3.41 -17.18 1.43
C ALA A 45 2.42 -16.89 0.28
N SER A 46 1.16 -17.30 0.43
CA SER A 46 0.10 -17.03 -0.55
C SER A 46 -0.23 -15.54 -0.64
N ILE A 47 -0.26 -14.85 0.51
CA ILE A 47 -0.40 -13.39 0.57
C ILE A 47 0.77 -12.70 -0.16
N ARG A 48 2.00 -13.17 0.06
CA ARG A 48 3.18 -12.63 -0.63
C ARG A 48 3.06 -12.79 -2.14
N GLN A 49 2.66 -13.97 -2.60
CA GLN A 49 2.45 -14.22 -4.03
C GLN A 49 1.37 -13.31 -4.63
N ALA A 50 0.26 -13.10 -3.92
CA ALA A 50 -0.81 -12.20 -4.36
C ALA A 50 -0.33 -10.74 -4.43
N TYR A 51 0.45 -10.28 -3.45
CA TYR A 51 1.04 -8.94 -3.44
C TYR A 51 1.95 -8.72 -4.67
N ASP A 52 2.76 -9.73 -5.02
CA ASP A 52 3.64 -9.67 -6.18
C ASP A 52 2.86 -9.64 -7.50
N ALA A 53 1.80 -10.44 -7.61
CA ALA A 53 0.90 -10.40 -8.76
C ALA A 53 0.23 -9.03 -8.93
N ILE A 54 -0.20 -8.40 -7.82
CA ILE A 54 -0.77 -7.04 -7.87
C ILE A 54 0.29 -6.02 -8.29
N SER A 55 1.52 -6.14 -7.79
CA SER A 55 2.62 -5.24 -8.15
C SER A 55 2.96 -5.36 -9.65
N ALA A 56 2.95 -6.57 -10.20
CA ALA A 56 3.10 -6.79 -11.63
C ALA A 56 1.92 -6.19 -12.42
N ALA A 57 0.69 -6.33 -11.93
CA ALA A 57 -0.49 -5.72 -12.55
C ALA A 57 -0.42 -4.19 -12.54
N GLN A 58 0.06 -3.58 -11.44
CA GLN A 58 0.30 -2.14 -11.35
C GLN A 58 1.31 -1.69 -12.41
N ALA A 59 2.46 -2.36 -12.50
CA ALA A 59 3.47 -2.05 -13.50
C ALA A 59 2.94 -2.20 -14.93
N ALA A 60 2.21 -3.28 -15.23
CA ALA A 60 1.63 -3.54 -16.55
C ALA A 60 0.54 -2.52 -16.95
N ASN A 61 -0.10 -1.88 -15.97
CA ASN A 61 -1.14 -0.88 -16.19
C ASN A 61 -0.67 0.55 -15.91
N HIS A 62 0.64 0.78 -15.80
CA HIS A 62 1.23 2.10 -15.49
C HIS A 62 0.58 2.76 -14.26
N ASP A 63 0.32 1.97 -13.22
CA ASP A 63 -0.34 2.36 -11.97
C ASP A 63 -1.78 2.90 -12.13
N ARG A 64 -2.38 2.77 -13.32
CA ARG A 64 -3.77 3.22 -13.61
C ARG A 64 -4.84 2.23 -13.15
N LEU A 65 -4.65 1.62 -11.99
CA LEU A 65 -5.63 0.72 -11.35
C LEU A 65 -6.58 1.45 -10.39
N GLY A 66 -6.70 2.78 -10.52
CA GLY A 66 -7.62 3.58 -9.70
C GLY A 66 -7.33 3.56 -8.20
N GLY A 67 -6.08 3.32 -7.80
CA GLY A 67 -5.70 3.17 -6.39
C GLY A 67 -6.13 1.85 -5.74
N HIS A 68 -6.83 0.97 -6.46
CA HIS A 68 -7.25 -0.33 -5.94
C HIS A 68 -6.08 -1.30 -5.75
N GLY A 69 -5.03 -1.20 -6.58
CA GLY A 69 -3.79 -1.99 -6.42
C GLY A 69 -3.10 -1.72 -5.07
N ASP A 70 -2.89 -0.44 -4.75
CA ASP A 70 -2.31 -0.05 -3.45
C ASP A 70 -3.20 -0.42 -2.27
N ARG A 71 -4.51 -0.26 -2.41
CA ARG A 71 -5.46 -0.68 -1.36
C ARG A 71 -5.42 -2.19 -1.13
N ALA A 72 -5.39 -3.00 -2.19
CA ALA A 72 -5.31 -4.45 -2.08
C ALA A 72 -3.98 -4.88 -1.44
N LYS A 73 -2.86 -4.29 -1.83
CA LYS A 73 -1.54 -4.56 -1.23
C LYS A 73 -1.49 -4.24 0.27
N ARG A 74 -2.10 -3.13 0.70
CA ARG A 74 -2.22 -2.79 2.14
C ARG A 74 -3.05 -3.82 2.91
N LEU A 75 -4.19 -4.23 2.37
CA LEU A 75 -5.03 -5.25 3.01
C LEU A 75 -4.31 -6.61 3.12
N LEU A 76 -3.52 -6.96 2.11
CA LEU A 76 -2.69 -8.17 2.14
C LEU A 76 -1.60 -8.08 3.21
N ASP A 77 -0.95 -6.92 3.36
CA ASP A 77 0.03 -6.68 4.41
C ASP A 77 -0.61 -6.79 5.81
N GLU A 78 -1.74 -6.09 6.04
CA GLU A 78 -2.53 -6.18 7.27
C GLU A 78 -2.93 -7.63 7.58
N ALA A 79 -3.40 -8.39 6.58
CA ALA A 79 -3.73 -9.80 6.75
C ALA A 79 -2.51 -10.65 7.15
N SER A 80 -1.32 -10.37 6.61
CA SER A 80 -0.10 -11.11 7.00
C SER A 80 0.30 -10.86 8.45
N VAL A 81 0.12 -9.61 8.92
CA VAL A 81 0.35 -9.24 10.32
C VAL A 81 -0.62 -9.97 11.25
N GLU A 82 -1.90 -10.03 10.88
CA GLU A 82 -2.91 -10.76 11.66
C GLU A 82 -2.63 -12.27 11.71
N LEU A 83 -2.13 -12.86 10.63
CA LEU A 83 -1.69 -14.26 10.65
C LEU A 83 -0.53 -14.50 11.62
N LYS A 84 0.42 -13.55 11.71
CA LYS A 84 1.48 -13.60 12.73
C LYS A 84 0.91 -13.50 14.13
N ALA A 85 -0.01 -12.57 14.38
CA ALA A 85 -0.69 -12.43 15.67
C ALA A 85 -1.47 -13.69 16.07
N ALA A 86 -2.14 -14.34 15.11
CA ALA A 86 -2.81 -15.62 15.32
C ALA A 86 -1.84 -16.74 15.70
N ALA A 87 -0.67 -16.80 15.04
CA ALA A 87 0.37 -17.78 15.38
C ALA A 87 0.95 -17.56 16.78
N LEU A 88 1.16 -16.30 17.19
CA LEU A 88 1.61 -15.95 18.54
C LEU A 88 0.54 -16.33 19.58
N THR A 89 -0.72 -15.98 19.33
CA THR A 89 -1.85 -16.36 20.19
C THR A 89 -1.93 -17.88 20.36
N ALA A 90 -1.76 -18.65 19.27
CA ALA A 90 -1.76 -20.11 19.32
C ALA A 90 -0.54 -20.70 20.06
N ASN A 91 0.58 -19.96 20.13
CA ASN A 91 1.73 -20.31 20.97
C ASN A 91 1.56 -19.91 22.44
N GLY A 92 0.55 -19.09 22.76
CA GLY A 92 0.42 -18.45 24.07
C GLY A 92 1.39 -17.29 24.29
N GLU A 93 1.80 -16.61 23.22
CA GLU A 93 2.75 -15.48 23.18
C GLU A 93 2.04 -14.14 22.96
#